data_AF-A0A2R6DSV3-F1
#
_entry.id   AF-A0A2R6DSV3-F1
#
_cell.length_a   1.000
_cell.length_b   1.000
_cell.length_c   1.000
_cell.angle_alpha   90.00
_cell.angle_beta   90.00
_cell.angle_gamma   90.00
#
_symmetry.space_group_name_H-M   'P 1'
#
loop_
_entity.id
_entity.type
_entity.pdbx_description
1 polymer ?
#
loop_
_entity_poly.entity_id
_entity_poly.type
_entity_poly.pdbx_seq_one_letter_code
_entity_poly.pdbx_strand_id
1 'polypeptide(L)'
;MDERTPDSPCQGQEELLAKYNWEQSGDEYQFVSDQGDDVVTFDVGAVDDGNPAEGPVEVDWTAEEPVDVVVVQAGGGSDPEQVIQLDSATEGTVTTERGISFLAFCVVPPTPTETPTPTPTETPQGETVYWQVDFGPGATPPDPPDYAGDGRDLMAALGNSDDGVTNNPSLLRQDDPGELGDVTIVGRSFSFDDENAPTEVTVEYEVDEGAPERDLHLAVFVLPGPYDYSEVDQQELYASTSVTVEGGDRTELTLSIPQESTE
;
A
#
# COMPACT_ATOMS: atom_id res chain seq x y z
N MET A 1 -23.70 -5.60 13.97
CA MET A 1 -24.56 -4.41 13.89
C MET A 1 -23.66 -3.36 13.28
N ASP A 2 -24.04 -2.83 12.14
CA ASP A 2 -23.31 -1.78 11.45
C ASP A 2 -23.36 -0.51 12.32
N GLU A 3 -22.21 0.00 12.74
CA GLU A 3 -22.05 1.17 13.63
C GLU A 3 -21.70 2.45 12.85
N ARG A 4 -22.00 2.55 11.54
CA ARG A 4 -21.70 3.76 10.75
C ARG A 4 -22.50 4.93 11.32
N THR A 5 -21.82 6.03 11.60
CA THR A 5 -22.44 7.25 12.12
C THR A 5 -22.01 8.44 11.27
N PRO A 6 -22.70 9.59 11.37
CA PRO A 6 -22.25 10.82 10.72
C PRO A 6 -20.81 11.22 11.05
N ASP A 7 -20.35 10.88 12.25
CA ASP A 7 -19.01 11.17 12.74
C ASP A 7 -17.98 10.09 12.37
N SER A 8 -18.44 8.91 11.93
CA SER A 8 -17.62 7.78 11.50
C SER A 8 -18.34 7.00 10.38
N PRO A 9 -18.38 7.55 9.15
CA PRO A 9 -19.12 6.94 8.05
C PRO A 9 -18.41 5.70 7.47
N CYS A 10 -17.09 5.58 7.61
CA CYS A 10 -16.34 4.40 7.15
C CYS A 10 -16.11 3.40 8.30
N GLN A 11 -16.00 2.12 7.98
CA GLN A 11 -15.87 1.04 8.96
C GLN A 11 -14.70 0.10 8.70
N GLY A 12 -14.19 -0.50 9.79
CA GLY A 12 -13.20 -1.57 9.71
C GLY A 12 -11.88 -1.07 9.14
N GLN A 13 -11.53 -1.55 7.95
CA GLN A 13 -10.33 -1.15 7.22
C GLN A 13 -10.60 -0.08 6.17
N GLU A 14 -11.85 0.38 6.03
CA GLU A 14 -12.20 1.41 5.07
C GLU A 14 -11.61 2.77 5.43
N GLU A 15 -11.16 3.49 4.42
CA GLU A 15 -10.68 4.86 4.49
C GLU A 15 -11.73 5.84 3.94
N LEU A 16 -11.83 7.03 4.55
CA LEU A 16 -12.73 8.10 4.09
C LEU A 16 -12.08 8.87 2.95
N LEU A 17 -12.58 8.67 1.73
CA LEU A 17 -12.12 9.39 0.54
C LEU A 17 -12.66 10.81 0.48
N ALA A 18 -13.97 10.96 0.68
CA ALA A 18 -14.63 12.26 0.62
C ALA A 18 -15.91 12.29 1.45
N LYS A 19 -16.19 13.46 2.05
CA LYS A 19 -17.41 13.74 2.81
C LYS A 19 -17.97 15.10 2.42
N TYR A 20 -19.26 15.15 2.12
CA TYR A 20 -19.96 16.36 1.72
C TYR A 20 -21.15 16.61 2.63
N ASN A 21 -21.21 17.81 3.22
CA ASN A 21 -22.34 18.24 4.04
C ASN A 21 -23.29 19.12 3.21
N TRP A 22 -24.59 18.98 3.46
CA TRP A 22 -25.59 19.88 2.90
C TRP A 22 -25.64 21.18 3.71
N GLU A 23 -25.13 22.27 3.13
CA GLU A 23 -25.02 23.55 3.81
C GLU A 23 -25.74 24.68 3.06
N GLN A 24 -26.20 25.67 3.83
CA GLN A 24 -26.73 26.91 3.27
C GLN A 24 -25.57 27.87 2.97
N SER A 25 -25.35 28.17 1.69
CA SER A 25 -24.38 29.15 1.23
C SER A 25 -25.11 30.38 0.68
N GLY A 26 -25.38 31.34 1.56
CA GLY A 26 -26.17 32.53 1.19
C GLY A 26 -27.66 32.20 1.01
N ASP A 27 -28.19 32.47 -0.18
CA ASP A 27 -29.61 32.20 -0.52
C ASP A 27 -29.82 30.82 -1.18
N GLU A 28 -28.74 30.05 -1.38
CA GLU A 28 -28.74 28.75 -2.04
C GLU A 28 -28.26 27.66 -1.07
N TYR A 29 -28.74 26.44 -1.28
CA TYR A 29 -28.26 25.26 -0.57
C TYR A 29 -27.44 24.41 -1.53
N GLN A 30 -26.27 23.96 -1.08
CA GLN A 30 -25.36 23.16 -1.89
C GLN A 30 -24.59 22.19 -1.00
N PHE A 31 -24.05 21.13 -1.62
CA PHE A 31 -23.06 20.29 -0.96
C PHE A 31 -21.74 21.04 -0.86
N VAL A 32 -21.16 21.04 0.34
CA VAL A 32 -19.84 21.59 0.62
C VAL A 32 -18.96 20.45 1.09
N SER A 33 -17.79 20.31 0.47
CA SER A 33 -16.79 19.33 0.91
C SER A 33 -16.35 19.67 2.34
N ASP A 34 -16.48 18.69 3.23
CA ASP A 34 -16.07 18.72 4.63
C ASP A 34 -14.66 18.13 4.79
N GLN A 35 -14.39 17.05 4.05
CA GLN A 35 -13.14 16.30 4.13
C GLN A 35 -12.91 15.52 2.83
N GLY A 36 -11.65 15.37 2.41
CA GLY A 36 -11.25 14.54 1.27
C GLY A 36 -10.88 15.30 0.01
N ASP A 37 -10.32 14.57 -0.96
CA ASP A 37 -9.99 15.06 -2.30
C ASP A 37 -11.15 14.81 -3.29
N ASP A 38 -11.22 15.59 -4.38
CA ASP A 38 -12.23 15.45 -5.44
C ASP A 38 -11.94 14.22 -6.35
N VAL A 39 -11.79 13.04 -5.75
CA VAL A 39 -11.61 11.74 -6.43
C VAL A 39 -12.93 11.11 -6.86
N VAL A 40 -14.06 11.61 -6.38
CA VAL A 40 -15.40 11.14 -6.74
C VAL A 40 -16.21 12.27 -7.36
N THR A 41 -16.75 12.04 -8.56
CA THR A 41 -17.73 12.95 -9.16
C THR A 41 -19.13 12.48 -8.79
N PHE A 42 -19.97 13.38 -8.30
CA PHE A 42 -21.35 13.07 -7.96
C PHE A 42 -22.30 14.19 -8.41
N ASP A 43 -23.53 13.82 -8.72
CA ASP A 43 -24.63 14.73 -9.02
C ASP A 43 -25.78 14.45 -8.05
N VAL A 44 -26.45 15.50 -7.59
CA VAL A 44 -27.58 15.39 -6.69
C VAL A 44 -28.77 16.14 -7.27
N GLY A 45 -29.79 15.38 -7.65
CA GLY A 45 -31.03 15.89 -8.21
C GLY A 45 -32.21 15.71 -7.26
N ALA A 46 -33.02 16.75 -7.07
CA ALA A 46 -34.36 16.55 -6.54
C ALA A 46 -35.21 15.78 -7.56
N VAL A 47 -35.91 14.75 -7.11
CA VAL A 47 -36.79 13.94 -7.98
C VAL A 47 -38.08 14.71 -8.33
N ASP A 48 -38.38 15.77 -7.58
CA ASP A 48 -39.42 16.76 -7.86
C ASP A 48 -38.85 18.18 -7.98
N ASP A 49 -39.66 19.18 -8.34
CA ASP A 49 -39.25 20.61 -8.42
C ASP A 49 -38.91 21.22 -7.02
N GLY A 50 -38.58 20.40 -6.03
CA GLY A 50 -38.36 20.74 -4.63
C GLY A 50 -36.89 20.90 -4.24
N ASN A 51 -36.66 21.25 -2.97
CA ASN A 51 -35.32 21.35 -2.37
C ASN A 51 -34.80 19.93 -2.03
N PRO A 52 -33.56 19.56 -2.43
CA PRO A 52 -32.94 18.29 -2.04
C PRO A 52 -32.84 18.06 -0.52
N ALA A 53 -33.08 19.08 0.30
CA ALA A 53 -33.16 18.94 1.76
C ALA A 53 -34.51 18.39 2.27
N GLU A 54 -35.58 18.49 1.49
CA GLU A 54 -36.96 18.31 2.00
C GLU A 54 -37.77 17.26 1.25
N GLY A 55 -37.35 16.86 0.05
CA GLY A 55 -38.07 15.96 -0.84
C GLY A 55 -37.27 14.71 -1.22
N PRO A 56 -37.82 13.85 -2.09
CA PRO A 56 -37.10 12.73 -2.64
C PRO A 56 -35.90 13.20 -3.47
N VAL A 57 -34.75 12.56 -3.28
CA VAL A 57 -33.48 12.93 -3.91
C VAL A 57 -32.85 11.73 -4.57
N GLU A 58 -32.30 11.95 -5.76
CA GLU A 58 -31.44 11.03 -6.48
C GLU A 58 -30.00 11.50 -6.37
N VAL A 59 -29.10 10.58 -6.02
CA VAL A 59 -27.65 10.79 -6.05
C VAL A 59 -27.06 9.82 -7.05
N ASP A 60 -26.38 10.36 -8.03
CA ASP A 60 -25.56 9.61 -8.97
C ASP A 60 -24.09 9.85 -8.66
N TRP A 61 -23.27 8.81 -8.71
CA TRP A 61 -21.82 8.95 -8.50
C TRP A 61 -21.00 8.16 -9.51
N THR A 62 -19.76 8.59 -9.69
CA THR A 62 -18.73 7.89 -10.46
C THR A 62 -17.37 8.10 -9.80
N ALA A 63 -16.60 7.03 -9.67
CA ALA A 63 -15.28 6.97 -9.08
C ALA A 63 -14.34 6.15 -9.98
N GLU A 64 -13.03 6.43 -9.92
CA GLU A 64 -12.02 5.66 -10.66
C GLU A 64 -11.86 4.24 -10.10
N GLU A 65 -12.14 4.07 -8.82
CA GLU A 65 -12.06 2.80 -8.08
C GLU A 65 -13.39 2.47 -7.38
N PRO A 66 -13.64 1.19 -7.00
CA PRO A 66 -14.85 0.83 -6.27
C PRO A 66 -14.92 1.51 -4.91
N VAL A 67 -15.99 2.29 -4.67
CA VAL A 67 -16.22 2.98 -3.40
C VAL A 67 -17.51 2.51 -2.74
N ASP A 68 -17.49 2.37 -1.43
CA ASP A 68 -18.67 2.25 -0.60
C ASP A 68 -19.29 3.64 -0.40
N VAL A 69 -20.61 3.74 -0.61
CA VAL A 69 -21.31 5.02 -0.50
C VAL A 69 -22.24 5.01 0.69
N VAL A 70 -22.12 6.04 1.51
CA VAL A 70 -22.94 6.25 2.71
C VAL A 70 -23.76 7.52 2.53
N VAL A 71 -25.08 7.35 2.42
CA VAL A 71 -26.03 8.46 2.29
C VAL A 71 -26.84 8.60 3.56
N VAL A 72 -26.89 9.81 4.13
CA VAL A 72 -27.67 10.05 5.35
C VAL A 72 -28.81 11.02 5.11
N GLN A 73 -30.02 10.54 5.38
CA GLN A 73 -31.25 11.27 5.13
C GLN A 73 -31.44 12.48 6.06
N ALA A 74 -32.10 13.52 5.56
CA ALA A 74 -32.37 14.78 6.22
C ALA A 74 -33.28 14.60 7.43
N GLY A 75 -32.89 15.21 8.55
CA GLY A 75 -33.54 15.02 9.86
C GLY A 75 -33.08 13.77 10.60
N GLY A 76 -32.14 13.02 10.04
CA GLY A 76 -31.55 11.80 10.63
C GLY A 76 -30.37 12.06 11.55
N GLY A 77 -30.27 13.25 12.15
CA GLY A 77 -29.17 13.62 13.04
C GLY A 77 -28.84 12.49 14.04
N SER A 78 -27.72 11.79 13.78
CA SER A 78 -27.21 10.64 14.53
C SER A 78 -28.10 9.39 14.60
N ASP A 79 -29.16 9.28 13.80
CA ASP A 79 -30.03 8.10 13.72
C ASP A 79 -29.49 7.09 12.67
N PRO A 80 -28.97 5.93 13.08
CA PRO A 80 -28.43 4.93 12.16
C PRO A 80 -29.51 4.30 11.26
N GLU A 81 -30.80 4.38 11.61
CA GLU A 81 -31.89 3.89 10.74
C GLU A 81 -32.12 4.78 9.51
N GLN A 82 -31.47 5.96 9.45
CA GLN A 82 -31.58 6.92 8.36
C GLN A 82 -30.32 6.95 7.47
N VAL A 83 -29.46 5.94 7.61
CA VAL A 83 -28.27 5.73 6.78
C VAL A 83 -28.58 4.68 5.71
N ILE A 84 -28.37 5.03 4.44
CA ILE A 84 -28.39 4.10 3.33
C ILE A 84 -26.93 3.80 2.96
N GLN A 85 -26.62 2.51 2.90
CA GLN A 85 -25.31 2.01 2.49
C GLN A 85 -25.46 1.33 1.13
N LEU A 86 -24.49 1.56 0.26
CA LEU A 86 -24.42 0.94 -1.05
C LEU A 86 -23.11 0.19 -1.12
N ASP A 87 -23.20 -1.07 -1.57
CA ASP A 87 -22.05 -1.93 -1.78
C ASP A 87 -21.05 -1.28 -2.74
N SER A 88 -19.77 -1.65 -2.59
CA SER A 88 -18.67 -1.04 -3.32
C SER A 88 -18.88 -1.08 -4.83
N ALA A 89 -18.90 0.11 -5.46
CA ALA A 89 -19.08 0.26 -6.90
C ALA A 89 -18.36 1.49 -7.44
N THR A 90 -17.90 1.41 -8.69
CA THR A 90 -17.29 2.54 -9.41
C THR A 90 -18.33 3.55 -9.90
N GLU A 91 -19.60 3.14 -10.01
CA GLU A 91 -20.72 3.99 -10.36
C GLU A 91 -21.99 3.48 -9.70
N GLY A 92 -22.96 4.36 -9.48
CA GLY A 92 -24.28 3.95 -9.07
C GLY A 92 -25.24 5.09 -8.88
N THR A 93 -26.46 4.71 -8.52
CA THR A 93 -27.57 5.64 -8.28
C THR A 93 -28.29 5.21 -7.01
N VAL A 94 -28.63 6.17 -6.17
CA VAL A 94 -29.49 5.96 -5.01
C VAL A 94 -30.58 7.00 -4.95
N THR A 95 -31.80 6.51 -4.81
CA THR A 95 -32.97 7.35 -4.58
C THR A 95 -33.37 7.26 -3.11
N THR A 96 -33.60 8.41 -2.50
CA THR A 96 -34.06 8.56 -1.13
C THR A 96 -35.45 9.19 -1.14
N GLU A 97 -36.34 8.78 -0.22
CA GLU A 97 -37.69 9.37 -0.11
C GLU A 97 -37.69 10.69 0.68
N ARG A 98 -36.58 10.99 1.35
CA ARG A 98 -36.34 12.17 2.17
C ARG A 98 -35.10 12.85 1.66
N GLY A 99 -34.95 14.14 1.93
CA GLY A 99 -33.76 14.87 1.53
C GLY A 99 -32.48 14.27 2.12
N ILE A 100 -31.33 14.84 1.77
CA ILE A 100 -30.02 14.34 2.23
C ILE A 100 -29.38 15.39 3.14
N SER A 101 -28.71 14.93 4.19
CA SER A 101 -27.97 15.77 5.13
C SER A 101 -26.47 15.74 4.88
N PHE A 102 -25.91 14.57 4.61
CA PHE A 102 -24.53 14.43 4.15
C PHE A 102 -24.36 13.15 3.31
N LEU A 103 -23.25 13.12 2.57
CA LEU A 103 -22.79 12.04 1.74
C LEU A 103 -21.34 11.72 2.12
N ALA A 104 -20.97 10.45 2.20
CA ALA A 104 -19.59 10.03 2.40
C ALA A 104 -19.24 8.86 1.47
N PHE A 105 -18.00 8.88 0.99
CA PHE A 105 -17.41 7.87 0.12
C PHE A 105 -16.25 7.21 0.85
N CYS A 106 -16.30 5.89 0.96
CA CYS A 106 -15.29 5.10 1.64
C CYS A 106 -14.65 4.13 0.64
N VAL A 107 -13.38 3.79 0.83
CA VAL A 107 -12.69 2.76 0.03
C VAL A 107 -12.08 1.73 0.95
N VAL A 108 -12.09 0.47 0.53
CA VAL A 108 -11.27 -0.56 1.19
C VAL A 108 -9.91 -0.53 0.49
N PRO A 109 -8.83 -0.08 1.16
CA PRO A 109 -7.51 -0.13 0.57
C PRO A 109 -7.18 -1.58 0.22
N PRO A 110 -6.48 -1.84 -0.89
CA PRO A 110 -6.12 -3.19 -1.29
C PRO A 110 -5.42 -3.87 -0.11
N THR A 111 -5.95 -5.04 0.31
CA THR A 111 -5.25 -5.83 1.31
C THR A 111 -3.91 -6.24 0.70
N PRO A 112 -2.76 -5.93 1.33
CA PRO A 112 -1.47 -6.37 0.80
C PRO A 112 -1.53 -7.88 0.64
N THR A 113 -1.39 -8.35 -0.60
CA THR A 113 -1.41 -9.78 -0.88
C THR A 113 -0.13 -10.34 -0.28
N GLU A 114 -0.23 -11.09 0.83
CA GLU A 114 0.91 -11.82 1.35
C GLU A 114 1.38 -12.82 0.27
N THR A 115 2.47 -12.46 -0.40
CA THR A 115 3.16 -13.34 -1.33
C THR A 115 3.65 -14.54 -0.53
N PRO A 116 3.40 -15.80 -0.97
CA PRO A 116 3.80 -16.97 -0.20
C PRO A 116 5.32 -16.95 0.02
N THR A 117 5.73 -16.88 1.28
CA THR A 117 7.14 -17.06 1.66
C THR A 117 7.59 -18.44 1.14
N PRO A 118 8.57 -18.53 0.24
CA PRO A 118 9.08 -19.82 -0.19
C PRO A 118 9.64 -20.57 1.03
N THR A 119 9.42 -21.89 1.08
CA THR A 119 9.98 -22.71 2.14
C THR A 119 11.52 -22.69 1.99
N PRO A 120 12.28 -22.35 3.04
CA PRO A 120 13.73 -22.27 2.95
C PRO A 120 14.33 -23.60 2.50
N THR A 121 15.20 -23.55 1.49
CA THR A 121 16.01 -24.70 1.06
C THR A 121 16.98 -25.05 2.19
N GLU A 122 17.04 -26.33 2.59
CA GLU A 122 17.98 -26.78 3.63
C GLU A 122 19.43 -26.51 3.19
N THR A 123 20.13 -25.65 3.95
CA THR A 123 21.54 -25.35 3.73
C THR A 123 22.42 -26.47 4.30
N PRO A 124 23.50 -26.90 3.60
CA PRO A 124 24.41 -27.93 4.10
C PRO A 124 24.97 -27.58 5.49
N GLN A 125 25.10 -28.61 6.33
CA GLN A 125 25.40 -28.50 7.76
C GLN A 125 26.86 -28.09 8.02
N GLY A 126 27.07 -27.04 8.82
CA GLY A 126 28.38 -26.63 9.35
C GLY A 126 29.31 -25.91 8.36
N GLU A 127 28.75 -25.33 7.30
CA GLU A 127 29.45 -24.45 6.38
C GLU A 127 28.88 -23.03 6.50
N THR A 128 29.76 -22.03 6.51
CA THR A 128 29.40 -20.60 6.51
C THR A 128 28.37 -20.31 5.42
N VAL A 129 27.22 -19.78 5.81
CA VAL A 129 26.14 -19.45 4.88
C VAL A 129 26.30 -18.01 4.43
N TYR A 130 26.68 -17.81 3.17
CA TYR A 130 26.79 -16.49 2.57
C TYR A 130 25.45 -16.07 2.00
N TRP A 131 25.07 -14.81 2.22
CA TRP A 131 23.79 -14.29 1.77
C TRP A 131 23.91 -12.87 1.22
N GLN A 132 22.91 -12.52 0.42
CA GLN A 132 22.73 -11.19 -0.15
C GLN A 132 21.28 -10.78 0.00
N VAL A 133 21.06 -9.57 0.50
CA VAL A 133 19.74 -8.94 0.54
C VAL A 133 19.62 -7.99 -0.64
N ASP A 134 18.44 -7.96 -1.26
CA ASP A 134 18.12 -7.18 -2.43
C ASP A 134 16.78 -6.45 -2.25
N PHE A 135 16.74 -5.16 -2.57
CA PHE A 135 15.51 -4.38 -2.66
C PHE A 135 15.44 -3.65 -4.00
N GLY A 136 14.32 -3.82 -4.69
CA GLY A 136 14.15 -3.37 -6.06
C GLY A 136 12.70 -3.41 -6.56
N PRO A 137 12.47 -3.06 -7.84
CA PRO A 137 11.15 -3.08 -8.47
C PRO A 137 10.71 -4.48 -8.93
N GLY A 138 9.40 -4.74 -8.83
CA GLY A 138 8.73 -5.92 -9.40
C GLY A 138 7.89 -6.74 -8.40
N ALA A 139 6.81 -7.35 -8.90
CA ALA A 139 5.89 -8.18 -8.10
C ALA A 139 6.15 -9.68 -8.18
N THR A 140 7.04 -10.13 -9.07
CA THR A 140 7.43 -11.54 -9.19
C THR A 140 8.70 -11.80 -8.38
N PRO A 141 8.92 -13.04 -7.88
CA PRO A 141 10.18 -13.41 -7.26
C PRO A 141 11.35 -12.92 -8.14
N PRO A 142 12.30 -12.17 -7.57
CA PRO A 142 13.34 -11.55 -8.38
C PRO A 142 14.30 -12.61 -8.91
N ASP A 143 14.76 -12.40 -10.14
CA ASP A 143 15.98 -13.05 -10.61
C ASP A 143 17.17 -12.55 -9.76
N PRO A 144 18.20 -13.39 -9.53
CA PRO A 144 19.44 -12.92 -8.92
C PRO A 144 19.95 -11.62 -9.57
N PRO A 145 20.30 -10.61 -8.77
CA PRO A 145 20.65 -9.32 -9.34
C PRO A 145 21.99 -9.35 -10.08
N ASP A 146 21.97 -8.93 -11.34
CA ASP A 146 23.17 -8.72 -12.16
C ASP A 146 23.69 -7.29 -11.98
N TYR A 147 24.82 -7.18 -11.29
CA TYR A 147 25.46 -5.91 -10.94
C TYR A 147 26.27 -5.24 -12.07
N ALA A 148 26.38 -5.84 -13.27
CA ALA A 148 27.02 -5.17 -14.42
C ALA A 148 26.04 -4.72 -15.51
N GLY A 149 24.75 -4.98 -15.38
CA GLY A 149 23.75 -4.52 -16.35
C GLY A 149 23.44 -3.03 -16.17
N ASP A 150 23.61 -2.20 -17.20
CA ASP A 150 23.29 -0.76 -17.17
C ASP A 150 21.76 -0.56 -17.09
N GLY A 151 21.19 -0.28 -15.91
CA GLY A 151 19.83 0.28 -15.81
C GLY A 151 18.90 -0.18 -14.69
N ARG A 152 19.27 -1.13 -13.82
CA ARG A 152 18.47 -1.46 -12.62
C ARG A 152 18.98 -0.69 -11.42
N ASP A 153 18.11 0.08 -10.79
CA ASP A 153 18.38 0.68 -9.48
C ASP A 153 18.30 -0.43 -8.44
N LEU A 154 19.34 -0.55 -7.63
CA LEU A 154 19.45 -1.65 -6.69
C LEU A 154 19.96 -1.15 -5.34
N MET A 155 19.28 -1.58 -4.29
CA MET A 155 19.84 -1.51 -2.95
C MET A 155 20.14 -2.92 -2.47
N ALA A 156 21.38 -3.19 -2.09
CA ALA A 156 21.79 -4.50 -1.63
C ALA A 156 22.63 -4.45 -0.36
N ALA A 157 22.56 -5.52 0.43
CA ALA A 157 23.46 -5.77 1.56
C ALA A 157 24.05 -7.18 1.46
N LEU A 158 25.26 -7.34 2.02
CA LEU A 158 25.99 -8.61 1.99
C LEU A 158 26.34 -9.04 3.40
N GLY A 159 26.31 -10.34 3.64
CA GLY A 159 26.80 -10.90 4.88
C GLY A 159 26.92 -12.40 4.85
N ASN A 160 27.21 -12.95 6.01
CA ASN A 160 27.27 -14.39 6.22
C ASN A 160 26.93 -14.77 7.66
N SER A 161 26.74 -16.05 7.92
CA SER A 161 26.41 -16.58 9.24
C SER A 161 27.46 -16.36 10.33
N ASP A 162 28.73 -16.16 9.96
CA ASP A 162 29.85 -16.13 10.91
C ASP A 162 30.22 -14.69 11.31
N ASP A 163 30.22 -13.78 10.34
CA ASP A 163 30.60 -12.38 10.51
C ASP A 163 29.39 -11.42 10.55
N GLY A 164 28.18 -11.93 10.30
CA GLY A 164 26.96 -11.12 10.20
C GLY A 164 26.96 -10.21 8.97
N VAL A 165 26.51 -8.97 9.15
CA VAL A 165 26.42 -7.95 8.10
C VAL A 165 27.82 -7.44 7.75
N THR A 166 28.31 -7.80 6.55
CA THR A 166 29.64 -7.38 6.07
C THR A 166 29.61 -6.09 5.27
N ASN A 167 28.44 -5.71 4.71
CA ASN A 167 28.24 -4.49 3.95
C ASN A 167 26.76 -4.03 3.99
N ASN A 168 26.51 -2.79 4.42
CA ASN A 168 25.17 -2.17 4.50
C ASN A 168 25.25 -0.62 4.48
N PRO A 169 24.67 0.08 3.48
CA PRO A 169 24.26 -0.42 2.18
C PRO A 169 25.47 -0.62 1.25
N SER A 170 25.41 -1.64 0.40
CA SER A 170 26.24 -1.65 -0.80
C SER A 170 25.57 -0.74 -1.84
N LEU A 171 25.95 0.54 -1.85
CA LEU A 171 25.54 1.49 -2.89
C LEU A 171 26.02 1.01 -4.26
N LEU A 172 25.14 0.35 -5.02
CA LEU A 172 25.33 0.07 -6.43
C LEU A 172 24.17 0.73 -7.18
N ARG A 173 24.36 2.03 -7.43
CA ARG A 173 23.65 2.89 -8.40
C ARG A 173 22.32 3.51 -7.90
N GLN A 174 22.47 4.75 -7.42
CA GLN A 174 21.51 5.83 -7.66
C GLN A 174 22.11 6.81 -8.70
N ASP A 175 22.89 6.29 -9.66
CA ASP A 175 23.67 7.14 -10.57
C ASP A 175 22.80 7.82 -11.65
N ASP A 176 21.59 7.30 -11.88
CA ASP A 176 20.56 7.85 -12.76
C ASP A 176 19.20 7.89 -12.02
N PRO A 177 18.21 8.70 -12.44
CA PRO A 177 16.85 8.69 -11.89
C PRO A 177 16.09 7.40 -12.30
N GLY A 178 16.64 6.24 -11.95
CA GLY A 178 16.25 4.93 -12.46
C GLY A 178 14.93 4.40 -11.89
N GLU A 179 14.78 3.06 -11.90
CA GLU A 179 13.51 2.38 -11.61
C GLU A 179 12.98 2.62 -10.18
N LEU A 180 13.86 2.92 -9.21
CA LEU A 180 13.48 3.30 -7.84
C LEU A 180 13.27 4.83 -7.71
N GLY A 181 13.23 5.58 -8.81
CA GLY A 181 13.32 7.05 -8.84
C GLY A 181 12.39 7.80 -7.88
N ASP A 182 11.15 7.36 -7.72
CA ASP A 182 10.16 7.97 -6.82
C ASP A 182 10.11 7.26 -5.45
N VAL A 183 11.05 6.37 -5.15
CA VAL A 183 11.13 5.57 -3.91
C VAL A 183 12.31 6.04 -3.07
N THR A 184 12.02 6.60 -1.92
CA THR A 184 13.00 7.03 -0.92
C THR A 184 13.15 5.98 0.18
N ILE A 185 14.29 5.31 0.22
CA ILE A 185 14.61 4.38 1.32
C ILE A 185 14.94 5.19 2.59
N VAL A 186 14.19 4.94 3.65
CA VAL A 186 14.38 5.59 4.95
C VAL A 186 15.72 5.17 5.54
N GLY A 187 16.49 6.13 6.03
CA GLY A 187 17.83 5.87 6.59
C GLY A 187 18.89 5.48 5.56
N ARG A 188 18.50 5.18 4.31
CA ARG A 188 19.37 4.70 3.22
C ARG A 188 20.13 3.42 3.57
N SER A 189 19.58 2.58 4.43
CA SER A 189 20.21 1.33 4.88
C SER A 189 19.15 0.29 5.21
N PHE A 190 19.52 -0.98 5.13
CA PHE A 190 18.71 -2.05 5.72
C PHE A 190 18.86 -2.02 7.24
N SER A 191 17.79 -2.37 7.94
CA SER A 191 17.82 -2.65 9.37
C SER A 191 17.91 -4.15 9.58
N PHE A 192 18.80 -4.59 10.46
CA PHE A 192 18.96 -5.98 10.84
C PHE A 192 18.67 -6.14 12.33
N ASP A 193 18.09 -7.27 12.73
CA ASP A 193 17.78 -7.58 14.13
C ASP A 193 19.04 -7.69 15.01
N ASP A 194 20.11 -8.31 14.49
CA ASP A 194 21.45 -8.32 15.06
C ASP A 194 22.51 -8.20 13.95
N GLU A 195 23.31 -7.14 13.94
CA GLU A 195 24.32 -6.93 12.90
C GLU A 195 25.41 -8.01 12.83
N ASN A 196 25.64 -8.78 13.90
CA ASN A 196 26.68 -9.82 13.95
C ASN A 196 26.14 -11.23 13.69
N ALA A 197 24.83 -11.42 13.81
CA ALA A 197 24.16 -12.71 13.59
C ALA A 197 22.70 -12.47 13.16
N PRO A 198 22.48 -11.82 12.01
CA PRO A 198 21.17 -11.34 11.63
C PRO A 198 20.27 -12.49 11.24
N THR A 199 19.10 -12.60 11.87
CA THR A 199 18.07 -13.58 11.49
C THR A 199 16.95 -12.96 10.68
N GLU A 200 16.82 -11.63 10.71
CA GLU A 200 15.81 -10.86 9.99
C GLU A 200 16.43 -9.59 9.40
N VAL A 201 15.90 -9.18 8.25
CA VAL A 201 16.21 -7.91 7.61
C VAL A 201 14.95 -7.16 7.28
N THR A 202 15.00 -5.86 7.51
CA THR A 202 13.91 -4.92 7.31
C THR A 202 14.37 -3.78 6.42
N VAL A 203 13.54 -3.39 5.45
CA VAL A 203 13.71 -2.15 4.68
C VAL A 203 12.47 -1.29 4.87
N GLU A 204 12.69 -0.03 5.24
CA GLU A 204 11.65 0.97 5.34
C GLU A 204 11.84 1.98 4.19
N TYR A 205 10.75 2.32 3.51
CA TYR A 205 10.79 3.22 2.36
C TYR A 205 9.50 4.04 2.24
N GLU A 206 9.59 5.13 1.49
CA GLU A 206 8.51 6.05 1.16
C GLU A 206 8.42 6.17 -0.36
N VAL A 207 7.20 6.19 -0.91
CA VAL A 207 6.97 6.52 -2.32
C VAL A 207 6.53 7.98 -2.40
N ASP A 208 7.12 8.76 -3.31
CA ASP A 208 6.82 10.19 -3.45
C ASP A 208 5.31 10.42 -3.67
N GLU A 209 4.79 11.48 -3.07
CA GLU A 209 3.39 11.87 -3.18
C GLU A 209 3.01 12.14 -4.65
N GLY A 210 1.94 11.48 -5.12
CA GLY A 210 1.47 11.58 -6.51
C GLY A 210 2.29 10.79 -7.53
N ALA A 211 3.25 9.96 -7.08
CA ALA A 211 3.89 8.97 -7.93
C ALA A 211 2.90 7.88 -8.37
N PRO A 212 3.09 7.26 -9.54
CA PRO A 212 2.29 6.11 -9.93
C PRO A 212 2.52 4.93 -8.97
N GLU A 213 1.52 4.07 -8.85
CA GLU A 213 1.60 2.79 -8.14
C GLU A 213 2.87 2.02 -8.54
N ARG A 214 3.55 1.44 -7.54
CA ARG A 214 4.79 0.69 -7.71
C ARG A 214 4.67 -0.72 -7.15
N ASP A 215 5.18 -1.68 -7.92
CA ASP A 215 5.50 -3.00 -7.40
C ASP A 215 6.95 -3.00 -6.89
N LEU A 216 7.14 -3.38 -5.63
CA LEU A 216 8.45 -3.45 -4.98
C LEU A 216 8.65 -4.81 -4.32
N HIS A 217 9.89 -5.28 -4.28
CA HIS A 217 10.26 -6.52 -3.60
C HIS A 217 11.41 -6.31 -2.63
N LEU A 218 11.42 -7.13 -1.58
CA LEU A 218 12.60 -7.43 -0.77
C LEU A 218 12.91 -8.92 -1.01
N ALA A 219 14.18 -9.27 -1.16
CA ALA A 219 14.61 -10.64 -1.36
C ALA A 219 15.93 -10.95 -0.67
N VAL A 220 16.11 -12.22 -0.32
CA VAL A 220 17.32 -12.77 0.25
C VAL A 220 17.75 -13.95 -0.62
N PHE A 221 19.00 -13.91 -1.06
CA PHE A 221 19.64 -14.97 -1.84
C PHE A 221 20.73 -15.64 -1.02
N VAL A 222 20.88 -16.95 -1.17
CA VAL A 222 22.06 -17.71 -0.71
C VAL A 222 23.11 -17.69 -1.80
N LEU A 223 24.36 -17.42 -1.41
CA LEU A 223 25.51 -17.41 -2.29
C LEU A 223 26.31 -18.72 -2.13
N PRO A 224 26.96 -19.22 -3.20
CA PRO A 224 27.84 -20.38 -3.11
C PRO A 224 29.13 -20.13 -2.29
N GLY A 225 29.43 -18.87 -1.96
CA GLY A 225 30.59 -18.42 -1.21
C GLY A 225 30.57 -16.89 -1.02
N PRO A 226 31.70 -16.26 -0.65
CA PRO A 226 31.81 -14.81 -0.65
C PRO A 226 31.39 -14.25 -2.02
N TYR A 227 30.68 -13.13 -2.02
CA TYR A 227 30.13 -12.54 -3.24
C TYR A 227 31.19 -12.41 -4.36
N ASP A 228 30.92 -13.07 -5.49
CA ASP A 228 31.65 -12.96 -6.75
C ASP A 228 30.66 -12.66 -7.87
N TYR A 229 30.93 -11.57 -8.60
CA TYR A 229 30.10 -11.13 -9.72
C TYR A 229 29.95 -12.21 -10.82
N SER A 230 30.96 -13.05 -11.01
CA SER A 230 30.91 -14.13 -12.00
C SER A 230 30.05 -15.33 -11.60
N GLU A 231 29.53 -15.33 -10.37
CA GLU A 231 28.71 -16.41 -9.79
C GLU A 231 27.27 -15.95 -9.48
N VAL A 232 26.84 -14.79 -9.99
CA VAL A 232 25.47 -14.28 -9.84
C VAL A 232 24.42 -15.29 -10.31
N ASP A 233 24.70 -16.04 -11.37
CA ASP A 233 23.81 -17.08 -11.92
C ASP A 233 23.73 -18.33 -11.04
N GLN A 234 24.58 -18.45 -10.03
CA GLN A 234 24.61 -19.54 -9.06
C GLN A 234 23.93 -19.17 -7.73
N GLN A 235 23.44 -17.93 -7.58
CA GLN A 235 22.69 -17.52 -6.40
C GLN A 235 21.33 -18.21 -6.38
N GLU A 236 20.93 -18.69 -5.21
CA GLU A 236 19.63 -19.33 -5.01
C GLU A 236 18.73 -18.43 -4.18
N LEU A 237 17.51 -18.18 -4.66
CA LEU A 237 16.52 -17.41 -3.91
C LEU A 237 16.15 -18.18 -2.63
N TYR A 238 16.36 -17.57 -1.48
CA TYR A 238 16.01 -18.13 -0.17
C TYR A 238 14.64 -17.67 0.29
N ALA A 239 14.42 -16.35 0.30
CA ALA A 239 13.16 -15.73 0.70
C ALA A 239 12.90 -14.50 -0.14
N SER A 240 11.64 -14.21 -0.43
CA SER A 240 11.21 -12.97 -1.08
C SER A 240 9.84 -12.56 -0.57
N THR A 241 9.61 -11.26 -0.55
CA THR A 241 8.28 -10.67 -0.39
C THR A 241 8.13 -9.53 -1.39
N SER A 242 6.93 -9.34 -1.89
CA SER A 242 6.59 -8.29 -2.84
C SER A 242 5.32 -7.58 -2.39
N VAL A 243 5.23 -6.29 -2.68
CA VAL A 243 4.09 -5.45 -2.35
C VAL A 243 3.85 -4.43 -3.45
N THR A 244 2.58 -4.13 -3.67
CA THR A 244 2.13 -3.03 -4.52
C THR A 244 1.79 -1.85 -3.61
N VAL A 245 2.33 -0.67 -3.90
CA VAL A 245 2.25 0.51 -3.03
C VAL A 245 1.92 1.76 -3.84
N GLU A 246 1.08 2.64 -3.30
CA GLU A 246 0.67 3.88 -3.95
C GLU A 246 1.61 5.04 -3.62
N GLY A 247 1.54 6.11 -4.42
CA GLY A 247 2.33 7.31 -4.19
C GLY A 247 1.89 8.06 -2.94
N GLY A 248 2.82 8.35 -2.03
CA GLY A 248 2.58 9.00 -0.74
C GLY A 248 2.65 8.05 0.46
N ASP A 249 2.70 6.74 0.21
CA ASP A 249 2.76 5.74 1.27
C ASP A 249 4.17 5.56 1.84
N ARG A 250 4.21 5.31 3.15
CA ARG A 250 5.38 4.87 3.89
C ARG A 250 5.18 3.43 4.33
N THR A 251 6.07 2.54 3.90
CA THR A 251 5.90 1.09 4.05
C THR A 251 7.19 0.44 4.55
N GLU A 252 7.04 -0.72 5.18
CA GLU A 252 8.13 -1.56 5.67
C GLU A 252 7.97 -2.98 5.13
N LEU A 253 9.08 -3.57 4.67
CA LEU A 253 9.16 -5.00 4.32
C LEU A 253 10.19 -5.68 5.20
N THR A 254 9.85 -6.86 5.71
CA THR A 254 10.73 -7.68 6.55
C THR A 254 10.84 -9.10 6.00
N LEU A 255 12.03 -9.68 6.03
CA LEU A 255 12.32 -11.05 5.61
C LEU A 255 13.30 -11.76 6.54
N SER A 256 13.21 -13.09 6.58
CA SER A 256 14.18 -13.93 7.28
C SER A 256 15.46 -14.11 6.47
N ILE A 257 16.59 -14.21 7.18
CA ILE A 257 17.93 -14.48 6.65
C ILE A 257 18.34 -15.92 6.95
N PRO A 258 18.96 -16.63 6.00
CA PRO A 258 19.43 -17.99 6.21
C PRO A 258 20.53 -18.04 7.28
N GLN A 259 20.41 -19.00 8.21
CA GLN A 259 21.39 -19.27 9.26
C GLN A 259 22.09 -20.61 9.03
N GLU A 260 23.21 -20.85 9.71
CA GLU A 260 23.73 -22.20 9.85
C GLU A 260 22.69 -23.10 10.53
N SER A 261 22.45 -24.29 9.98
CA SER A 261 21.61 -25.29 10.63
C SER A 261 22.27 -25.74 11.93
N THR A 262 21.66 -25.44 13.07
CA THR A 262 22.11 -25.94 14.38
C THR A 262 21.50 -27.31 14.65
N GLU A 263 22.32 -28.32 14.98
CA GLU A 263 21.88 -29.67 15.43
C GLU A 263 20.99 -29.66 16.67
#